data_AF-A0A1H3RJS0-F1
#
_entry.id   AF-A0A1H3RJS0-F1
#
_cell.length_a   1.000
_cell.length_b   1.000
_cell.length_c   1.000
_cell.angle_alpha   90.00
_cell.angle_beta   90.00
_cell.angle_gamma   90.00
#
_symmetry.space_group_name_H-M   'P 1'
#
loop_
_entity.id
_entity.type
_entity.pdbx_description
1 polymer ?
#
loop_
_entity_poly.entity_id
_entity_poly.type
_entity_poly.pdbx_seq_one_letter_code
_entity_poly.pdbx_strand_id
1 'polypeptide(L)'
;MSKQRRSGLVVFNPIIEEEHPSIQKEKGLRHRHKPSKVEFILRIEKKWEAYAKSKYGIDKKPPEQRLHSLLKDVQFTIQAKAKVYSKKWAYRAILEDEFESVFWETAWRLCDGDIEQGTDDGAYQPHGNFYFFETLILSLDRRATDLIRHRTKTKKAKFEIEETCPLWSKASEFISSGEDIEKNVTDRISINKLLDESSKQETHLVTFLYSYPDASNSEIATHLGLSHRESARRMLKRIRNKAI
;
A
#
# COMPACT_ATOMS: atom_id res chain seq x y z
N MET A 1 -46.74 -5.53 -70.11
CA MET A 1 -46.06 -5.13 -68.86
C MET A 1 -46.31 -6.20 -67.80
N SER A 2 -45.32 -7.05 -67.53
CA SER A 2 -45.41 -8.18 -66.58
C SER A 2 -44.42 -7.95 -65.45
N LYS A 3 -44.91 -7.99 -64.21
CA LYS A 3 -44.22 -7.61 -62.97
C LYS A 3 -43.11 -8.60 -62.61
N GLN A 4 -41.92 -8.08 -62.34
CA GLN A 4 -40.77 -8.81 -61.80
C GLN A 4 -41.11 -9.46 -60.45
N ARG A 5 -40.82 -10.76 -60.34
CA ARG A 5 -40.75 -11.50 -59.07
C ARG A 5 -39.50 -11.05 -58.32
N ARG A 6 -39.67 -10.40 -57.16
CA ARG A 6 -38.60 -10.28 -56.16
C ARG A 6 -38.66 -11.51 -55.27
N SER A 7 -37.71 -12.42 -55.46
CA SER A 7 -37.36 -13.47 -54.51
C SER A 7 -36.90 -12.82 -53.21
N GLY A 8 -37.74 -12.89 -52.17
CA GLY A 8 -37.32 -12.57 -50.81
C GLY A 8 -36.35 -13.64 -50.34
N LEU A 9 -35.05 -13.34 -50.36
CA LEU A 9 -34.08 -14.08 -49.56
C LEU A 9 -34.43 -13.78 -48.10
N VAL A 10 -35.00 -14.77 -47.42
CA VAL A 10 -35.06 -14.77 -45.96
C VAL A 10 -33.62 -14.93 -45.50
N VAL A 11 -33.01 -13.82 -45.08
CA VAL A 11 -31.74 -13.84 -44.35
C VAL A 11 -32.04 -14.55 -43.04
N PHE A 12 -31.70 -15.83 -42.97
CA PHE A 12 -31.56 -16.54 -41.71
C PHE A 12 -30.46 -15.82 -40.92
N ASN A 13 -30.86 -14.93 -40.01
CA ASN A 13 -29.98 -14.56 -38.91
C ASN A 13 -29.77 -15.84 -38.12
N PRO A 14 -28.54 -16.40 -38.03
CA PRO A 14 -28.29 -17.44 -37.07
C PRO A 14 -28.59 -16.84 -35.70
N ILE A 15 -29.48 -17.50 -34.97
CA ILE A 15 -29.64 -17.28 -33.54
C ILE A 15 -28.26 -17.53 -32.97
N ILE A 16 -27.55 -16.45 -32.61
CA ILE A 16 -26.34 -16.55 -31.80
C ILE A 16 -26.88 -17.06 -30.47
N GLU A 17 -26.79 -18.37 -30.24
CA GLU A 17 -26.97 -18.94 -28.91
C GLU A 17 -25.96 -18.24 -28.01
N GLU A 18 -26.41 -17.26 -27.24
CA GLU A 18 -25.56 -16.60 -26.25
C GLU A 18 -25.09 -17.67 -25.27
N GLU A 19 -23.83 -18.08 -25.41
CA GLU A 19 -23.24 -19.09 -24.55
C GLU A 19 -23.38 -18.66 -23.09
N HIS A 20 -23.86 -19.57 -22.24
CA HIS A 20 -24.12 -19.30 -20.83
C HIS A 20 -22.90 -18.61 -20.17
N PRO A 21 -23.08 -17.53 -19.37
CA PRO A 21 -21.99 -16.71 -18.84
C PRO A 21 -20.88 -17.47 -18.11
N SER A 22 -21.21 -18.60 -17.47
CA SER A 22 -20.21 -19.47 -16.83
C SER A 22 -19.25 -20.15 -17.82
N ILE A 23 -19.72 -20.51 -19.01
CA ILE A 23 -18.93 -21.15 -20.07
C ILE A 23 -17.95 -20.13 -20.65
N GLN A 24 -18.40 -18.89 -20.86
CA GLN A 24 -17.54 -17.80 -21.32
C GLN A 24 -16.46 -17.46 -20.30
N LYS A 25 -16.81 -17.41 -19.00
CA LYS A 25 -15.88 -17.17 -17.89
C LYS A 25 -14.78 -18.25 -17.83
N GLU A 26 -15.15 -19.52 -17.97
CA GLU A 26 -14.19 -20.63 -17.95
C GLU A 26 -13.28 -20.64 -19.20
N LYS A 27 -13.85 -20.41 -20.39
CA LYS A 27 -13.06 -20.26 -21.64
C LYS A 27 -12.05 -19.12 -21.50
N GLY A 28 -12.47 -17.98 -20.95
CA GLY A 28 -11.59 -16.85 -20.67
C GLY A 28 -10.46 -17.20 -19.70
N LEU A 29 -10.75 -17.96 -18.63
CA LEU A 29 -9.74 -18.42 -17.68
C LEU A 29 -8.68 -19.30 -18.34
N ARG A 30 -9.11 -20.26 -19.16
CA ARG A 30 -8.22 -21.19 -19.90
C ARG A 30 -7.37 -20.47 -20.95
N HIS A 31 -7.88 -19.36 -21.51
CA HIS A 31 -7.11 -18.53 -22.43
C HIS A 31 -6.02 -17.72 -21.72
N ARG A 32 -6.31 -17.20 -20.52
CA ARG A 32 -5.38 -16.34 -19.76
C ARG A 32 -4.28 -17.10 -19.02
N HIS A 33 -4.51 -18.35 -18.63
CA HIS A 33 -3.63 -19.07 -17.69
C HIS A 33 -3.25 -20.47 -18.18
N LYS A 34 -2.07 -20.93 -17.74
CA LYS A 34 -1.63 -22.32 -17.95
C LYS A 34 -2.53 -23.32 -17.20
N PRO A 35 -2.67 -24.57 -17.66
CA PRO A 35 -3.57 -25.56 -17.07
C PRO A 35 -3.42 -25.75 -15.55
N SER A 36 -2.19 -25.84 -15.04
CA SER A 36 -1.94 -25.96 -13.59
C SER A 36 -2.45 -24.76 -12.78
N LYS A 37 -2.39 -23.56 -13.37
CA LYS A 37 -2.90 -22.34 -12.74
C LYS A 37 -4.42 -22.27 -12.81
N VAL A 38 -5.02 -22.75 -13.90
CA VAL A 38 -6.48 -22.89 -14.05
C VAL A 38 -7.03 -23.80 -12.95
N GLU A 39 -6.45 -24.99 -12.76
CA GLU A 39 -6.86 -25.92 -11.70
C GLU A 39 -6.77 -25.30 -10.31
N PHE A 40 -5.66 -24.59 -10.04
CA PHE A 40 -5.50 -23.86 -8.80
C PHE A 40 -6.61 -22.81 -8.61
N ILE A 41 -6.89 -21.98 -9.63
CA ILE A 41 -7.91 -20.93 -9.56
C ILE A 41 -9.29 -21.52 -9.29
N LEU A 42 -9.67 -22.58 -10.01
CA LEU A 42 -10.94 -23.26 -9.81
C LEU A 42 -11.05 -23.91 -8.42
N ARG A 43 -9.94 -24.43 -7.87
CA ARG A 43 -9.92 -24.95 -6.50
C ARG A 43 -10.18 -23.85 -5.46
N ILE A 44 -9.56 -22.69 -5.64
CA ILE A 44 -9.80 -21.52 -4.78
C ILE A 44 -11.25 -21.04 -4.91
N GLU A 45 -11.79 -20.97 -6.12
CA GLU A 45 -13.19 -20.59 -6.36
C GLU A 45 -14.15 -21.48 -5.57
N LYS A 46 -13.98 -22.81 -5.64
CA LYS A 46 -14.81 -23.77 -4.90
C LYS A 46 -14.73 -23.55 -3.39
N LYS A 47 -13.56 -23.19 -2.84
CA LYS A 47 -13.41 -22.88 -1.42
C LYS A 47 -14.13 -21.59 -1.05
N TRP A 48 -14.06 -20.56 -1.90
CA TRP A 48 -14.82 -19.34 -1.72
C TRP A 48 -16.34 -19.59 -1.79
N GLU A 49 -16.82 -20.35 -2.77
CA GLU A 49 -18.24 -20.71 -2.87
C GLU A 49 -18.73 -21.49 -1.64
N ALA A 50 -17.90 -22.39 -1.13
CA ALA A 50 -18.19 -23.12 0.10
C ALA A 50 -18.30 -22.15 1.29
N TYR A 51 -17.37 -21.20 1.43
CA TYR A 51 -17.44 -20.15 2.44
C TYR A 51 -18.73 -19.31 2.30
N ALA A 52 -19.05 -18.83 1.09
CA ALA A 52 -20.24 -18.05 0.82
C ALA A 52 -21.52 -18.82 1.19
N LYS A 53 -21.64 -20.09 0.80
CA LYS A 53 -22.79 -20.95 1.18
C LYS A 53 -22.93 -21.11 2.69
N SER A 54 -21.82 -21.28 3.41
CA SER A 54 -21.82 -21.34 4.88
C SER A 54 -22.25 -20.01 5.50
N LYS A 55 -21.78 -18.88 4.97
CA LYS A 55 -22.15 -17.53 5.45
C LYS A 55 -23.65 -17.28 5.33
N TYR A 56 -24.29 -17.73 4.25
CA TYR A 56 -25.74 -17.59 4.05
C TYR A 56 -26.57 -18.73 4.67
N GLY A 57 -25.98 -19.58 5.52
CA GLY A 57 -26.70 -20.63 6.24
C GLY A 57 -27.18 -21.80 5.36
N ILE A 58 -26.70 -21.90 4.11
CA ILE A 58 -27.05 -22.99 3.19
C ILE A 58 -26.31 -24.28 3.59
N ASP A 59 -25.14 -24.15 4.21
CA ASP A 59 -24.29 -25.27 4.61
C ASP A 59 -24.05 -25.26 6.13
N LYS A 60 -24.06 -26.45 6.75
CA LYS A 60 -23.99 -26.62 8.22
C LYS A 60 -22.60 -26.41 8.80
N LYS A 61 -21.55 -26.32 7.97
CA LYS A 61 -20.18 -26.07 8.48
C LYS A 61 -19.99 -24.59 8.83
N PRO A 62 -19.25 -24.29 9.92
CA PRO A 62 -19.01 -22.92 10.35
C PRO A 62 -18.24 -22.11 9.28
N PRO A 63 -18.69 -20.88 8.97
CA PRO A 63 -18.08 -20.04 7.93
C PRO A 63 -16.63 -19.67 8.26
N GLU A 64 -16.27 -19.50 9.53
CA GLU A 64 -14.92 -19.10 9.96
C GLU A 64 -13.87 -20.15 9.58
N GLN A 65 -14.20 -21.44 9.72
CA GLN A 65 -13.31 -22.53 9.32
C GLN A 65 -13.07 -22.55 7.80
N ARG A 66 -14.11 -22.24 7.02
CA ARG A 66 -14.00 -22.17 5.55
C ARG A 66 -13.20 -20.96 5.11
N LEU A 67 -13.44 -19.81 5.74
CA LEU A 67 -12.66 -18.59 5.49
C LEU A 67 -11.18 -18.82 5.82
N HIS A 68 -10.88 -19.39 6.98
CA HIS A 68 -9.51 -19.72 7.35
C HIS A 68 -8.84 -20.67 6.34
N SER A 69 -9.55 -21.71 5.88
CA SER A 69 -9.02 -22.63 4.86
C SER A 69 -8.78 -21.96 3.51
N LEU A 70 -9.64 -21.02 3.11
CA LEU A 70 -9.48 -20.22 1.90
C LEU A 70 -8.25 -19.31 2.00
N LEU A 71 -8.16 -18.54 3.10
CA LEU A 71 -7.06 -17.60 3.34
C LEU A 71 -5.70 -18.30 3.44
N LYS A 72 -5.66 -19.48 4.05
CA LYS A 72 -4.46 -20.32 4.10
C LYS A 72 -3.96 -20.73 2.72
N ASP A 73 -4.85 -21.03 1.78
CA ASP A 73 -4.45 -21.41 0.41
C ASP A 73 -3.91 -20.22 -0.40
N VAL A 74 -4.33 -18.98 -0.09
CA VAL A 74 -3.84 -17.77 -0.77
C VAL A 74 -2.67 -17.10 -0.03
N GLN A 75 -2.38 -17.51 1.22
CA GLN A 75 -1.31 -16.99 2.06
C GLN A 75 0.01 -16.87 1.32
N PHE A 76 0.47 -17.96 0.70
CA PHE A 76 1.75 -17.97 -0.02
C PHE A 76 1.77 -16.91 -1.13
N THR A 77 0.64 -16.71 -1.82
CA THR A 77 0.54 -15.70 -2.88
C THR A 77 0.65 -14.28 -2.31
N ILE A 78 -0.04 -14.00 -1.20
CA ILE A 78 0.00 -12.70 -0.52
C ILE A 78 1.43 -12.38 -0.09
N GLN A 79 2.07 -13.31 0.63
CA GLN A 79 3.43 -13.14 1.16
C GLN A 79 4.46 -13.00 0.04
N ALA A 80 4.40 -13.88 -0.98
CA ALA A 80 5.31 -13.80 -2.12
C ALA A 80 5.17 -12.47 -2.86
N LYS A 81 3.94 -11.96 -3.01
CA LYS A 81 3.68 -10.68 -3.68
C LYS A 81 4.16 -9.50 -2.81
N ALA A 82 3.93 -9.53 -1.50
CA ALA A 82 4.42 -8.50 -0.57
C ALA A 82 5.95 -8.37 -0.64
N LYS A 83 6.65 -9.50 -0.61
CA LYS A 83 8.10 -9.57 -0.78
C LYS A 83 8.58 -9.00 -2.11
N VAL A 84 7.90 -9.31 -3.21
CA VAL A 84 8.23 -8.77 -4.54
C VAL A 84 8.05 -7.24 -4.57
N TYR A 85 6.95 -6.73 -4.01
CA TYR A 85 6.70 -5.29 -3.94
C TYR A 85 7.69 -4.57 -3.03
N SER A 86 7.99 -5.11 -1.85
CA SER A 86 8.99 -4.54 -0.95
C SER A 86 10.36 -4.45 -1.62
N LYS A 87 10.83 -5.50 -2.29
CA LYS A 87 12.08 -5.46 -3.06
C LYS A 87 12.03 -4.40 -4.17
N LYS A 88 10.93 -4.32 -4.91
CA LYS A 88 10.75 -3.35 -6.00
C LYS A 88 10.77 -1.91 -5.49
N TRP A 89 10.30 -1.68 -4.27
CA TRP A 89 10.15 -0.36 -3.65
C TRP A 89 11.07 -0.14 -2.44
N ALA A 90 12.15 -0.93 -2.32
CA ALA A 90 13.07 -0.88 -1.19
C ALA A 90 13.70 0.52 -1.03
N TYR A 91 13.96 1.20 -2.14
CA TYR A 91 14.48 2.57 -2.17
C TYR A 91 13.52 3.63 -1.60
N ARG A 92 12.24 3.28 -1.38
CA ARG A 92 11.24 4.13 -0.72
C ARG A 92 10.99 3.72 0.73
N ALA A 93 11.79 2.80 1.28
CA ALA A 93 11.69 2.29 2.64
C ALA A 93 10.30 1.74 3.00
N ILE A 94 9.55 1.23 2.01
CA ILE A 94 8.27 0.56 2.27
C ILE A 94 8.57 -0.91 2.60
N LEU A 95 8.25 -1.31 3.81
CA LEU A 95 8.59 -2.63 4.34
C LEU A 95 7.66 -3.72 3.80
N GLU A 96 8.13 -4.97 3.83
CA GLU A 96 7.35 -6.15 3.44
C GLU A 96 6.06 -6.26 4.26
N ASP A 97 6.16 -6.06 5.58
CA ASP A 97 5.03 -6.13 6.51
C ASP A 97 3.94 -5.09 6.22
N GLU A 98 4.32 -3.92 5.69
CA GLU A 98 3.35 -2.89 5.28
C GLU A 98 2.54 -3.34 4.07
N PHE A 99 3.18 -3.96 3.08
CA PHE A 99 2.48 -4.56 1.95
C PHE A 99 1.63 -5.75 2.40
N GLU A 100 2.18 -6.64 3.22
CA GLU A 100 1.46 -7.82 3.71
C GLU A 100 0.21 -7.44 4.51
N SER A 101 0.30 -6.44 5.40
CA SER A 101 -0.83 -5.93 6.17
C SER A 101 -1.97 -5.45 5.26
N VAL A 102 -1.66 -4.60 4.27
CA VAL A 102 -2.66 -4.10 3.30
C VAL A 102 -3.23 -5.23 2.46
N PHE A 103 -2.41 -6.23 2.10
CA PHE A 103 -2.86 -7.36 1.30
C PHE A 103 -3.80 -8.29 2.05
N TRP A 104 -3.55 -8.55 3.33
CA TRP A 104 -4.47 -9.33 4.17
C TRP A 104 -5.80 -8.64 4.37
N GLU A 105 -5.78 -7.33 4.65
CA GLU A 105 -7.00 -6.53 4.74
C GLU A 105 -7.81 -6.62 3.43
N THR A 106 -7.12 -6.51 2.29
CA THR A 106 -7.75 -6.61 0.96
C THR A 106 -8.36 -7.98 0.72
N ALA A 107 -7.64 -9.06 1.08
CA ALA A 107 -8.15 -10.42 0.95
C ALA A 107 -9.40 -10.66 1.80
N TRP A 108 -9.42 -10.13 3.03
CA TRP A 108 -10.60 -10.20 3.91
C TRP A 108 -11.78 -9.42 3.34
N ARG A 109 -11.58 -8.16 2.94
CA ARG A 109 -12.63 -7.33 2.33
C ARG A 109 -13.18 -7.94 1.05
N LEU A 110 -12.35 -8.59 0.25
CA LEU A 110 -12.82 -9.27 -0.95
C LEU A 110 -13.74 -10.47 -0.61
N CYS A 111 -13.51 -11.13 0.53
CA CYS A 111 -14.38 -12.22 1.02
C CYS A 111 -15.68 -11.70 1.65
N ASP A 112 -15.60 -10.65 2.46
CA ASP A 112 -16.64 -10.28 3.43
C ASP A 112 -17.17 -8.85 3.29
N GLY A 113 -16.64 -8.06 2.36
CA GLY A 113 -16.95 -6.64 2.22
C GLY A 113 -18.41 -6.37 1.82
N ASP A 114 -18.95 -5.26 2.31
CA ASP A 114 -20.26 -4.78 1.87
C ASP A 114 -20.14 -4.13 0.48
N ILE A 115 -21.08 -4.46 -0.41
CA ILE A 115 -21.19 -3.86 -1.75
C ILE A 115 -21.53 -2.36 -1.66
N GLU A 116 -22.06 -1.91 -0.52
CA GLU A 116 -22.60 -0.56 -0.33
C GLU A 116 -21.56 0.56 -0.24
N GLN A 117 -20.31 0.25 0.12
CA GLN A 117 -19.26 1.27 0.12
C GLN A 117 -18.60 1.28 -1.25
N GLY A 118 -18.94 2.28 -2.09
CA GLY A 118 -18.42 2.56 -3.44
C GLY A 118 -16.91 2.83 -3.53
N THR A 119 -16.14 2.01 -2.84
CA THR A 119 -14.71 1.80 -3.01
C THR A 119 -14.52 0.72 -4.07
N ASP A 120 -13.56 0.93 -4.98
CA ASP A 120 -13.28 0.03 -6.12
C ASP A 120 -12.81 -1.39 -5.73
N ASP A 121 -12.77 -1.70 -4.43
CA ASP A 121 -12.29 -2.94 -3.81
C ASP A 121 -13.39 -3.62 -2.96
N GLY A 122 -14.65 -3.50 -3.37
CA GLY A 122 -15.80 -4.16 -2.74
C GLY A 122 -15.74 -5.70 -2.80
N ALA A 123 -16.74 -6.35 -2.19
CA ALA A 123 -16.83 -7.82 -2.17
C ALA A 123 -16.74 -8.45 -3.55
N TYR A 124 -16.19 -9.67 -3.60
CA TYR A 124 -16.14 -10.45 -4.82
C TYR A 124 -17.54 -10.71 -5.39
N GLN A 125 -17.69 -10.46 -6.69
CA GLN A 125 -18.92 -10.69 -7.44
C GLN A 125 -18.80 -11.97 -8.30
N PRO A 126 -19.53 -13.06 -7.97
CA PRO A 126 -19.41 -14.34 -8.68
C PRO A 126 -19.79 -14.26 -10.15
N HIS A 127 -20.75 -13.39 -10.47
CA HIS A 127 -21.26 -13.17 -11.83
C HIS A 127 -20.32 -12.30 -12.69
N GLY A 128 -19.18 -11.86 -12.16
CA GLY A 128 -18.18 -11.12 -12.92
C GLY A 128 -17.35 -11.99 -13.87
N ASN A 129 -16.56 -11.32 -14.72
CA ASN A 129 -15.72 -11.94 -15.76
C ASN A 129 -14.48 -12.67 -15.23
N PHE A 130 -14.12 -12.43 -13.96
CA PHE A 130 -12.93 -12.95 -13.32
C PHE A 130 -13.30 -13.84 -12.15
N TYR A 131 -12.49 -14.87 -11.92
CA TYR A 131 -12.62 -15.70 -10.72
C TYR A 131 -12.12 -14.97 -9.46
N PHE A 132 -12.47 -15.47 -8.28
CA PHE A 132 -12.09 -14.88 -7.00
C PHE A 132 -10.59 -14.63 -6.93
N PHE A 133 -9.79 -15.64 -7.29
CA PHE A 133 -8.33 -15.52 -7.23
C PHE A 133 -7.79 -14.49 -8.23
N GLU A 134 -8.35 -14.38 -9.42
CA GLU A 134 -7.93 -13.36 -10.39
C GLU A 134 -8.26 -11.96 -9.88
N THR A 135 -9.45 -11.80 -9.30
CA THR A 135 -9.90 -10.55 -8.67
C THR A 135 -8.99 -10.17 -7.51
N LEU A 136 -8.63 -11.15 -6.66
CA LEU A 136 -7.68 -10.95 -5.57
C LEU A 136 -6.36 -10.38 -6.09
N ILE A 137 -5.75 -10.99 -7.10
CA ILE A 137 -4.48 -10.49 -7.65
C ILE A 137 -4.59 -9.04 -8.12
N LEU A 138 -5.67 -8.70 -8.83
CA LEU A 138 -5.91 -7.34 -9.33
C LEU A 138 -6.09 -6.35 -8.17
N SER A 139 -6.87 -6.70 -7.15
CA SER A 139 -7.06 -5.86 -5.96
C SER A 139 -5.76 -5.66 -5.19
N LEU A 140 -4.93 -6.70 -5.03
CA LEU A 140 -3.62 -6.56 -4.40
C LEU A 140 -2.72 -5.57 -5.16
N ASP A 141 -2.71 -5.61 -6.50
CA ASP A 141 -1.92 -4.67 -7.32
C ASP A 141 -2.40 -3.22 -7.19
N ARG A 142 -3.72 -3.01 -7.13
CA ARG A 142 -4.31 -1.68 -6.88
C ARG A 142 -3.91 -1.16 -5.51
N ARG A 143 -4.10 -1.96 -4.47
CA ARG A 143 -3.82 -1.56 -3.08
C ARG A 143 -2.34 -1.35 -2.83
N ALA A 144 -1.46 -2.13 -3.46
CA ALA A 144 -0.03 -1.84 -3.47
C ALA A 144 0.25 -0.44 -4.06
N THR A 145 -0.36 -0.14 -5.21
CA THR A 145 -0.21 1.15 -5.89
C THR A 145 -0.70 2.30 -5.00
N ASP A 146 -1.81 2.12 -4.29
CA ASP A 146 -2.34 3.14 -3.39
C ASP A 146 -1.48 3.34 -2.15
N LEU A 147 -0.95 2.27 -1.55
CA LEU A 147 0.05 2.36 -0.47
C LEU A 147 1.27 3.16 -0.93
N ILE A 148 1.81 2.83 -2.10
CA ILE A 148 2.95 3.53 -2.71
C ILE A 148 2.60 5.00 -2.93
N ARG A 149 1.43 5.32 -3.49
CA ARG A 149 0.98 6.69 -3.71
C ARG A 149 0.87 7.46 -2.40
N HIS A 150 0.30 6.85 -1.37
CA HIS A 150 0.16 7.46 -0.05
C HIS A 150 1.52 7.79 0.57
N ARG A 151 2.46 6.83 0.48
CA ARG A 151 3.85 6.98 0.94
C ARG A 151 4.71 7.89 0.07
N THR A 152 4.32 8.23 -1.16
CA THR A 152 5.14 9.07 -2.06
C THR A 152 4.58 10.47 -2.30
N LYS A 153 3.27 10.70 -2.10
CA LYS A 153 2.62 12.00 -2.37
C LYS A 153 2.73 13.02 -1.24
N THR A 154 2.85 12.60 0.02
CA THR A 154 2.85 13.55 1.13
C THR A 154 4.22 14.22 1.28
N LYS A 155 4.26 15.55 1.47
CA LYS A 155 5.50 16.30 1.77
C LYS A 155 6.20 15.74 3.02
N LYS A 156 5.43 15.18 3.96
CA LYS A 156 5.91 14.47 5.14
C LYS A 156 6.62 13.16 4.76
N ALA A 157 6.06 12.36 3.85
CA ALA A 157 6.74 11.14 3.42
C ALA A 157 7.94 11.41 2.49
N LYS A 158 7.94 12.51 1.71
CA LYS A 158 9.18 12.99 1.06
C LYS A 158 10.26 13.33 2.09
N PHE A 159 9.91 14.04 3.16
CA PHE A 159 10.84 14.34 4.26
C PHE A 159 11.32 13.06 4.96
N GLU A 160 10.42 12.12 5.26
CA GLU A 160 10.78 10.85 5.90
C GLU A 160 11.65 9.95 4.99
N ILE A 161 11.39 9.93 3.69
CA ILE A 161 12.14 9.09 2.75
C ILE A 161 13.45 9.76 2.30
N GLU A 162 13.48 11.07 2.09
CA GLU A 162 14.67 11.79 1.60
C GLU A 162 15.59 12.27 2.74
N GLU A 163 15.05 12.66 3.90
CA GLU A 163 15.85 13.18 5.03
C GLU A 163 16.15 12.13 6.11
N THR A 164 15.23 11.22 6.46
CA THR A 164 15.51 10.19 7.50
C THR A 164 16.17 8.92 6.98
N CYS A 165 16.05 8.57 5.70
CA CYS A 165 16.65 7.34 5.17
C CYS A 165 18.20 7.33 5.20
N PRO A 166 18.91 8.45 4.90
CA PRO A 166 20.36 8.52 5.11
C PRO A 166 20.76 8.53 6.58
N LEU A 167 19.88 9.05 7.45
CA LEU A 167 20.11 9.14 8.89
C LEU A 167 19.92 7.78 9.57
N TRP A 168 18.92 6.99 9.18
CA TRP A 168 18.64 5.69 9.80
C TRP A 168 19.66 4.62 9.38
N SER A 169 20.09 4.61 8.12
CA SER A 169 21.16 3.71 7.67
C SER A 169 22.51 4.03 8.31
N LYS A 170 22.79 5.31 8.57
CA LYS A 170 23.95 5.72 9.38
C LYS A 170 23.74 5.40 10.85
N ALA A 171 22.56 5.69 11.42
CA ALA A 171 22.28 5.48 12.83
C ALA A 171 22.22 4.00 13.22
N SER A 172 21.80 3.10 12.34
CA SER A 172 21.81 1.65 12.60
C SER A 172 23.22 1.09 12.81
N GLU A 173 24.26 1.74 12.28
CA GLU A 173 25.66 1.42 12.57
C GLU A 173 26.13 1.95 13.93
N PHE A 174 25.38 2.87 14.56
CA PHE A 174 25.71 3.52 15.84
C PHE A 174 24.79 3.14 17.01
N ILE A 175 23.77 2.31 16.81
CA ILE A 175 22.95 1.77 17.91
C ILE A 175 23.65 0.52 18.45
N SER A 176 24.77 0.75 19.14
CA SER A 176 25.30 -0.20 20.12
C SER A 176 24.46 -0.07 21.39
N SER A 177 24.01 -1.20 21.91
CA SER A 177 23.38 -1.29 23.22
C SER A 177 24.34 -0.78 24.31
N GLY A 178 23.86 0.14 25.15
CA GLY A 178 24.55 0.63 26.35
C GLY A 178 25.08 2.05 26.17
N GLU A 179 24.64 2.95 27.05
CA GLU A 179 25.00 4.37 27.07
C GLU A 179 26.51 4.58 26.97
N ASP A 180 26.94 5.12 25.83
CA ASP A 180 28.33 5.42 25.53
C ASP A 180 28.68 6.82 26.07
N ILE A 181 29.41 6.84 27.19
CA ILE A 181 29.85 8.06 27.88
C ILE A 181 30.80 8.87 26.98
N GLU A 182 31.59 8.23 26.13
CA GLU A 182 32.52 8.92 25.20
C GLU A 182 31.77 9.62 24.07
N LYS A 183 30.66 9.02 23.61
CA LYS A 183 29.75 9.66 22.65
C LYS A 183 29.10 10.92 23.23
N ASN A 184 28.67 10.87 24.49
CA ASN A 184 28.14 12.05 25.19
C ASN A 184 29.17 13.19 25.32
N VAL A 185 30.46 12.87 25.50
CA VAL A 185 31.54 13.87 25.56
C VAL A 185 31.81 14.47 24.18
N THR A 186 31.85 13.65 23.13
CA THR A 186 32.08 14.11 21.75
C THR A 186 30.91 14.91 21.19
N ASP A 187 29.67 14.53 21.51
CA ASP A 187 28.47 15.30 21.18
C ASP A 187 28.49 16.67 21.87
N ARG A 188 28.87 16.74 23.15
CA ARG A 188 29.02 18.00 23.89
C ARG A 188 30.10 18.91 23.30
N ILE A 189 31.25 18.37 22.92
CA ILE A 189 32.33 19.14 22.29
C ILE A 189 31.87 19.70 20.93
N SER A 190 31.15 18.90 20.15
CA SER A 190 30.63 19.30 18.84
C SER A 190 29.55 20.40 18.96
N ILE A 191 28.66 20.27 19.95
CA ILE A 191 27.65 21.29 20.27
C ILE A 191 28.32 22.59 20.73
N ASN A 192 29.31 22.52 21.62
CA ASN A 192 30.02 23.72 22.10
C ASN A 192 30.74 24.46 20.96
N LYS A 193 31.41 23.72 20.07
CA LYS A 193 32.06 24.31 18.89
C LYS A 193 31.06 24.98 17.94
N LEU A 194 29.90 24.35 17.73
CA LEU A 194 28.82 24.92 16.94
C LEU A 194 28.21 26.18 17.58
N LEU A 195 28.12 26.20 18.91
CA LEU A 195 27.65 27.37 19.66
C LEU A 195 28.64 28.54 19.63
N ASP A 196 29.94 28.26 19.62
CA ASP A 196 31.00 29.28 19.49
C ASP A 196 31.02 29.92 18.09
N GLU A 197 30.68 29.17 17.04
CA GLU A 197 30.60 29.64 15.65
C GLU A 197 29.21 30.19 15.26
N SER A 198 28.26 30.21 16.21
CA SER A 198 26.88 30.63 16.00
C SER A 198 26.61 32.06 16.49
N SER A 199 25.72 32.76 15.78
CA SER A 199 25.25 34.07 16.26
C SER A 199 24.38 33.92 17.52
N LYS A 200 24.28 34.96 18.35
CA LYS A 200 23.44 34.94 19.58
C LYS A 200 21.99 34.49 19.36
N GLN A 201 21.44 34.77 18.17
CA GLN A 201 20.09 34.34 17.78
C GLN A 201 20.04 32.85 17.42
N GLU A 202 21.10 32.33 16.78
CA GLU A 202 21.24 30.90 16.48
C GLU A 202 21.46 30.08 17.76
N THR A 203 22.24 30.60 18.71
CA THR A 203 22.40 30.00 20.04
C THR A 203 21.07 29.93 20.79
N HIS A 204 20.29 31.01 20.81
CA HIS A 204 18.95 31.01 21.43
C HIS A 204 18.01 30.00 20.78
N LEU A 205 18.06 29.87 19.46
CA LEU A 205 17.27 28.89 18.72
C LEU A 205 17.63 27.45 19.10
N VAL A 206 18.92 27.13 19.20
CA VAL A 206 19.38 25.78 19.60
C VAL A 206 18.97 25.48 21.04
N THR A 207 19.16 26.42 21.97
CA THR A 207 18.73 26.25 23.36
C THR A 207 17.22 26.05 23.47
N PHE A 208 16.43 26.83 22.73
CA PHE A 208 14.98 26.69 22.72
C PHE A 208 14.53 25.33 22.18
N LEU A 209 15.12 24.84 21.09
CA LEU A 209 14.82 23.52 20.54
C LEU A 209 15.25 22.38 21.44
N TYR A 210 16.33 22.56 22.21
CA TYR A 210 16.74 21.56 23.20
C TYR A 210 15.70 21.42 24.32
N SER A 211 15.11 22.54 24.76
CA SER A 211 14.04 22.54 25.76
C SER A 211 12.68 22.12 25.21
N TYR A 212 12.41 22.36 23.92
CA TYR A 212 11.14 22.08 23.25
C TYR A 212 11.38 21.47 21.85
N PRO A 213 11.70 20.15 21.77
CA PRO A 213 12.13 19.51 20.52
C PRO A 213 11.05 19.46 19.45
N ASP A 214 9.78 19.46 19.84
CA ASP A 214 8.63 19.38 18.93
C ASP A 214 8.07 20.76 18.52
N ALA A 215 8.77 21.85 18.84
CA ALA A 215 8.31 23.20 18.54
C ALA A 215 8.19 23.43 17.02
N SER A 216 7.04 23.94 16.61
CA SER A 216 6.77 24.32 15.22
C SER A 216 7.55 25.58 14.81
N ASN A 217 7.81 25.76 13.51
CA ASN A 217 8.47 26.97 12.99
C ASN A 217 7.75 28.28 13.33
N SER A 218 6.45 28.21 13.63
CA SER A 218 5.68 29.37 14.07
C SER A 218 6.00 29.72 15.53
N GLU A 219 6.03 28.71 16.41
CA GLU A 219 6.38 28.88 17.83
C GLU A 219 7.81 29.36 17.99
N ILE A 220 8.73 28.82 17.18
CA ILE A 220 10.12 29.27 17.12
C ILE A 220 10.21 30.74 16.70
N ALA A 221 9.46 31.15 15.66
CA ALA A 221 9.47 32.54 15.20
C ALA A 221 8.92 33.50 16.27
N THR A 222 7.84 33.12 16.94
CA THR A 222 7.28 33.89 18.06
C THR A 222 8.28 34.00 19.20
N HIS A 223 8.94 32.90 19.59
CA HIS A 223 9.89 32.88 20.69
C HIS A 223 11.14 33.74 20.42
N LEU A 224 11.62 33.75 19.18
CA LEU A 224 12.80 34.53 18.77
C LEU A 224 12.47 35.97 18.33
N GLY A 225 11.21 36.41 18.43
CA GLY A 225 10.78 37.74 17.99
C GLY A 225 10.89 37.96 16.48
N LEU A 226 10.84 36.88 15.69
CA LEU A 226 10.90 36.93 14.23
C LEU A 226 9.52 37.16 13.64
N SER A 227 9.41 38.13 12.73
CA SER A 227 8.12 38.50 12.11
C SER A 227 7.52 37.42 11.20
N HIS A 228 8.31 36.43 10.77
CA HIS A 228 7.87 35.44 9.79
C HIS A 228 8.46 34.04 10.08
N ARG A 229 7.61 33.01 10.02
CA ARG A 229 8.02 31.60 10.20
C ARG A 229 9.14 31.15 9.26
N GLU A 230 9.22 31.75 8.08
CA GLU A 230 10.26 31.39 7.10
C GLU A 230 11.63 31.93 7.50
N SER A 231 11.69 32.96 8.35
CA SER A 231 12.95 33.45 8.92
C SER A 231 13.51 32.42 9.91
N ALA A 232 12.65 31.83 10.76
CA ALA A 232 13.03 30.72 11.64
C ALA A 232 13.51 29.51 10.83
N ARG A 233 12.79 29.15 9.76
CA ARG A 233 13.19 28.06 8.85
C ARG A 233 14.56 28.30 8.20
N ARG A 234 14.82 29.50 7.69
CA ARG A 234 16.13 29.86 7.10
C ARG A 234 17.25 29.79 8.13
N MET A 235 16.98 30.20 9.37
CA MET A 235 17.95 30.14 10.47
C MET A 235 18.30 28.69 10.82
N LEU A 236 17.31 27.81 10.94
CA LEU A 236 17.52 26.37 11.11
C LEU A 236 18.36 25.76 10.00
N LYS A 237 18.08 26.15 8.75
CA LYS A 237 18.88 25.70 7.60
C LYS A 237 20.35 26.14 7.70
N ARG A 238 20.62 27.36 8.16
CA ARG A 238 22.00 27.85 8.37
C ARG A 238 22.72 27.06 9.45
N ILE A 239 22.08 26.81 10.58
CA ILE A 239 22.67 26.03 11.69
C ILE A 239 22.96 24.59 11.22
N ARG A 240 22.01 23.96 10.51
CA ARG A 240 22.20 22.61 9.96
C ARG A 240 23.39 22.54 9.01
N ASN A 241 23.58 23.58 8.19
CA ASN A 241 24.72 23.66 7.27
C ASN A 241 26.07 23.89 7.98
N LYS A 242 26.07 24.41 9.22
CA LYS A 242 27.28 24.54 10.07
C LYS A 242 27.60 23.25 10.84
N ALA A 243 26.61 22.37 11.01
CA ALA A 243 26.74 21.12 11.76
C ALA A 243 27.24 19.93 10.92
N ILE A 244 27.43 20.12 9.61
CA ILE A 244 27.99 19.15 8.65
C ILE A 244 29.43 19.55 8.38
#